data_AF-A0A833APJ6-F1
#
_entry.id   AF-A0A833APJ6-F1
#
_cell.length_a   1.000
_cell.length_b   1.000
_cell.length_c   1.000
_cell.angle_alpha   90.00
_cell.angle_beta   90.00
_cell.angle_gamma   90.00
#
_symmetry.space_group_name_H-M   'P 1'
#
loop_
_entity.id
_entity.type
_entity.pdbx_description
1 polymer ?
#
loop_
_entity_poly.entity_id
_entity_poly.type
_entity_poly.pdbx_seq_one_letter_code
_entity_poly.pdbx_strand_id
1 'polypeptide(L)'
;MEKKNISRRNFIATTLAAATATATASTASATAILPSPLLQASKGKFKLKFAPHFGMFKNHAGEDLIDQLKFMADEGFTAFEDNGMKNRSVETQQKIAKELAKSE
;
A
#
# COMPACT_ATOMS: atom_id res chain seq x y z
N MET A 1 -34.37 -14.00 15.29
CA MET A 1 -33.14 -13.21 15.45
C MET A 1 -33.07 -12.23 14.29
N GLU A 2 -33.38 -10.97 14.55
CA GLU A 2 -33.52 -9.93 13.52
C GLU A 2 -32.14 -9.39 13.10
N LYS A 3 -31.83 -9.42 11.81
CA LYS A 3 -30.57 -8.87 11.30
C LYS A 3 -30.74 -7.36 11.09
N LYS A 4 -30.15 -6.57 11.98
CA LYS A 4 -30.09 -5.11 11.84
C LYS A 4 -29.16 -4.75 10.67
N ASN A 5 -29.74 -4.31 9.55
CA ASN A 5 -28.97 -3.80 8.40
C ASN A 5 -28.39 -2.42 8.73
N ILE A 6 -27.08 -2.34 8.97
CA ILE A 6 -26.38 -1.07 9.16
C ILE A 6 -25.90 -0.56 7.79
N SER A 7 -26.42 0.59 7.37
CA SER A 7 -25.96 1.27 6.16
C SER A 7 -24.57 1.89 6.39
N ARG A 8 -23.62 1.62 5.49
CA ARG A 8 -22.26 2.20 5.50
C ARG A 8 -22.28 3.73 5.57
N ARG A 9 -23.22 4.36 4.88
CA ARG A 9 -23.39 5.83 4.88
C ARG A 9 -23.81 6.34 6.26
N ASN A 10 -24.73 5.64 6.92
CA ASN A 10 -25.18 6.01 8.26
C ASN A 10 -24.07 5.80 9.29
N PHE A 11 -23.28 4.73 9.14
CA PHE A 11 -22.11 4.50 9.97
C PHE A 11 -21.09 5.65 9.83
N ILE A 12 -20.69 5.98 8.60
CA ILE A 12 -19.74 7.08 8.35
C ILE A 12 -20.28 8.42 8.86
N ALA A 13 -21.55 8.75 8.59
CA ALA A 13 -22.16 9.98 9.05
C ALA A 13 -22.20 10.07 10.58
N THR A 14 -22.54 8.97 11.25
CA THR A 14 -22.59 8.91 12.72
C THR A 14 -21.19 9.02 13.33
N THR A 15 -20.20 8.32 12.77
CA THR A 15 -18.80 8.40 13.23
C THR A 15 -18.21 9.79 13.03
N LEU A 16 -18.51 10.45 11.90
CA LEU A 16 -18.04 11.81 11.62
C LEU A 16 -18.67 12.84 12.58
N ALA A 17 -19.98 12.74 12.84
CA ALA A 17 -20.67 13.63 13.79
C ALA A 17 -20.20 13.44 15.25
N ALA A 18 -19.86 12.20 15.64
CA ALA A 18 -19.28 11.93 16.95
C ALA A 18 -17.86 12.52 17.11
N ALA A 19 -17.06 12.51 16.03
CA ALA A 19 -15.71 13.08 16.03
C ALA A 19 -15.70 14.62 16.06
N THR A 20 -16.72 15.28 15.48
CA THR A 20 -16.84 16.74 15.55
C THR A 20 -17.36 17.22 16.91
N ALA A 21 -18.20 16.44 17.58
CA ALA A 21 -18.69 16.75 18.92
C ALA A 21 -17.59 16.71 20.00
N THR A 22 -16.55 15.89 19.82
CA THR A 22 -15.38 15.86 20.73
C THR A 22 -14.36 16.96 20.45
N ALA A 23 -14.36 17.53 19.24
CA ALA A 23 -13.47 18.63 18.85
C ALA A 23 -13.92 20.00 19.42
N THR A 24 -15.22 20.20 19.67
CA THR A 24 -15.73 21.48 20.21
C THR A 24 -15.65 21.60 21.73
N ALA A 25 -15.42 20.49 22.44
CA ALA A 25 -15.19 20.48 23.89
C ALA A 25 -13.72 20.72 24.28
N SER A 26 -12.81 20.84 23.31
CA SER A 26 -11.36 20.88 23.51
C SER A 26 -10.72 22.15 22.94
N THR A 27 -11.24 23.33 23.29
CA THR A 27 -10.57 24.62 23.03
C THR A 27 -9.44 24.95 24.01
N ALA A 28 -8.88 23.96 24.71
CA ALA A 28 -7.72 24.14 25.58
C ALA A 28 -6.79 22.92 25.49
N SER A 29 -6.07 22.82 24.39
CA SER A 29 -4.65 22.42 24.31
C SER A 29 -4.31 22.12 22.85
N ALA A 30 -3.53 23.02 22.24
CA ALA A 30 -2.73 22.66 21.08
C ALA A 30 -1.65 21.68 21.54
N THR A 31 -2.04 20.43 21.80
CA THR A 31 -1.11 19.35 22.10
C THR A 31 -0.41 19.03 20.78
N ALA A 32 0.90 19.23 20.80
CA ALA A 32 1.83 18.85 19.76
C ALA A 32 1.40 17.53 19.09
N ILE A 33 1.41 17.52 17.76
CA ILE A 33 1.40 16.29 16.96
C ILE A 33 2.68 15.55 17.34
N LEU A 34 2.62 14.76 18.40
CA LEU A 34 3.67 13.79 18.71
C LEU A 34 3.71 12.86 17.49
N PRO A 35 4.90 12.60 16.90
CA PRO A 35 5.01 11.62 15.85
C PRO A 35 4.55 10.29 16.45
N SER A 36 3.35 9.86 16.06
CA SER A 36 2.81 8.60 16.53
C SER A 36 3.74 7.51 16.00
N PRO A 37 4.34 6.65 16.85
CA PRO A 37 5.18 5.54 16.38
C PRO A 37 4.42 4.57 15.45
N LEU A 38 3.08 4.68 15.40
CA LEU A 38 2.22 4.02 14.41
C LEU A 38 2.43 4.49 12.97
N LEU A 39 2.99 5.69 12.75
CA LEU A 39 3.25 6.24 11.41
C LEU A 39 4.62 5.87 10.86
N GLN A 40 5.50 5.31 11.70
CA GLN A 40 6.72 4.68 11.22
C GLN A 40 6.40 3.21 10.94
N ALA A 41 5.51 2.99 9.96
CA ALA A 41 5.39 1.68 9.35
C ALA A 41 6.77 1.35 8.79
N SER A 42 7.53 0.53 9.51
CA SER A 42 8.77 -0.03 8.99
C SER A 42 8.41 -0.63 7.63
N LYS A 43 9.19 -0.33 6.59
CA LYS A 43 9.20 -1.04 5.30
C LYS A 43 9.67 -2.49 5.52
N GLY A 44 8.98 -3.18 6.41
CA GLY A 44 9.24 -4.55 6.77
C GLY A 44 8.75 -5.43 5.64
N LYS A 45 9.46 -6.51 5.40
CA LYS A 45 9.04 -7.52 4.42
C LYS A 45 7.70 -8.11 4.85
N PHE A 46 6.81 -8.32 3.89
CA PHE A 46 5.59 -9.07 4.15
C PHE A 46 5.94 -10.50 4.58
N LYS A 47 5.19 -11.05 5.55
CA LYS A 47 5.38 -12.43 6.00
C LYS A 47 5.01 -13.46 4.93
N LEU A 48 4.11 -13.08 4.02
CA LEU A 48 3.63 -13.92 2.92
C LEU A 48 4.20 -13.44 1.59
N LYS A 49 4.28 -14.36 0.62
CA LYS A 49 4.77 -14.12 -0.73
C LYS A 49 3.71 -13.46 -1.60
N PHE A 50 3.36 -12.21 -1.29
CA PHE A 50 2.52 -11.41 -2.18
C PHE A 50 3.31 -11.03 -3.44
N ALA A 51 2.74 -11.34 -4.61
CA ALA A 51 3.36 -11.14 -5.91
C ALA A 51 2.52 -10.18 -6.76
N PRO A 52 2.65 -8.85 -6.57
CA PRO A 52 1.96 -7.87 -7.39
C PRO A 52 2.46 -7.93 -8.84
N HIS A 53 1.60 -7.55 -9.78
CA HIS A 53 1.92 -7.53 -11.21
C HIS A 53 2.25 -6.12 -11.70
N PHE A 54 2.93 -6.06 -12.85
CA PHE A 54 3.12 -4.80 -13.57
C PHE A 54 1.80 -4.09 -13.86
N GLY A 55 1.83 -2.76 -13.76
CA GLY A 55 0.68 -1.89 -13.94
C GLY A 55 0.02 -1.47 -12.62
N MET A 56 0.18 -2.24 -11.55
CA MET A 56 -0.42 -1.92 -10.25
C MET A 56 0.18 -0.65 -9.61
N PHE A 57 1.43 -0.29 -9.96
CA PHE A 57 2.17 0.81 -9.33
C PHE A 57 2.53 1.95 -10.27
N LYS A 58 1.85 2.09 -11.42
CA LYS A 58 2.13 3.15 -12.41
C LYS A 58 2.12 4.56 -11.82
N ASN A 59 1.23 4.84 -10.87
CA ASN A 59 1.13 6.16 -10.23
C ASN A 59 2.21 6.41 -9.16
N HIS A 60 2.97 5.38 -8.77
CA HIS A 60 4.03 5.49 -7.77
C HIS A 60 5.43 5.40 -8.41
N ALA A 61 5.61 4.46 -9.35
CA ALA A 61 6.89 4.14 -9.96
C ALA A 61 6.95 4.38 -11.48
N GLY A 62 5.86 4.87 -12.08
CA GLY A 62 5.79 5.09 -13.52
C GLY A 62 5.56 3.81 -14.34
N GLU A 63 5.70 3.96 -15.66
CA GLU A 63 5.44 2.89 -16.64
C GLU A 63 6.63 1.93 -16.81
N ASP A 64 7.83 2.30 -16.35
CA ASP A 64 9.01 1.46 -16.45
C ASP A 64 8.88 0.21 -15.56
N LEU A 65 9.18 -0.95 -16.13
CA LEU A 65 9.02 -2.24 -15.45
C LEU A 65 10.05 -2.42 -14.33
N ILE A 66 11.26 -1.92 -14.52
CA ILE A 66 12.35 -2.08 -13.55
C ILE A 66 12.10 -1.16 -12.35
N ASP A 67 11.61 0.06 -12.57
CA ASP A 67 11.24 0.95 -11.49
C ASP A 67 10.03 0.42 -10.70
N GLN A 68 9.07 -0.24 -11.36
CA GLN A 68 8.01 -0.96 -10.64
C GLN A 68 8.54 -2.13 -9.81
N LEU A 69 9.55 -2.89 -10.28
CA LEU A 69 10.19 -3.95 -9.47
C LEU A 69 10.92 -3.39 -8.26
N LYS A 70 11.67 -2.29 -8.42
CA LYS A 70 12.33 -1.61 -7.30
C LYS A 70 11.32 -1.14 -6.26
N PHE A 71 10.22 -0.54 -6.71
CA PHE A 71 9.15 -0.12 -5.82
C PHE A 71 8.55 -1.30 -5.05
N MET A 72 8.34 -2.44 -5.70
CA MET A 72 7.89 -3.66 -5.01
C MET A 72 8.86 -4.06 -3.89
N ALA A 73 10.16 -4.09 -4.18
CA ALA A 73 11.17 -4.42 -3.17
C ALA A 73 11.21 -3.38 -2.03
N ASP A 74 11.14 -2.09 -2.36
CA ASP A 74 11.16 -0.98 -1.41
C ASP A 74 9.92 -0.96 -0.49
N GLU A 75 8.78 -1.48 -0.95
CA GLU A 75 7.55 -1.61 -0.17
C GLU A 75 7.42 -2.97 0.54
N GLY A 76 8.46 -3.81 0.48
CA GLY A 76 8.56 -5.04 1.27
C GLY A 76 7.97 -6.29 0.60
N PHE A 77 7.65 -6.24 -0.70
CA PHE A 77 7.29 -7.43 -1.47
C PHE A 77 8.54 -8.26 -1.77
N THR A 78 8.44 -9.57 -1.55
CA THR A 78 9.57 -10.52 -1.74
C THR A 78 9.27 -11.58 -2.79
N ALA A 79 8.16 -11.45 -3.51
CA ALA A 79 7.77 -12.37 -4.56
C ALA A 79 7.27 -11.58 -5.75
N PHE A 80 7.46 -12.15 -6.94
CA PHE A 80 7.06 -11.55 -8.19
C PHE A 80 6.73 -12.66 -9.19
N GLU A 81 5.65 -12.48 -9.94
CA GLU A 81 5.26 -13.35 -11.04
C GLU A 81 4.77 -12.47 -12.20
N ASP A 82 5.16 -12.82 -13.42
CA ASP A 82 4.74 -12.13 -14.62
C ASP A 82 4.21 -13.12 -15.64
N ASN A 83 2.88 -13.22 -15.71
CA ASN A 83 2.19 -14.06 -16.68
C ASN A 83 2.46 -13.62 -18.14
N GLY A 84 2.89 -12.37 -18.34
CA GLY A 84 3.27 -11.83 -19.64
C GLY A 84 4.69 -12.19 -20.08
N MET A 85 5.51 -12.81 -19.23
CA MET A 85 6.96 -12.99 -19.45
C MET A 85 7.27 -13.63 -20.82
N LYS A 86 6.51 -14.66 -21.21
CA LYS A 86 6.66 -15.36 -22.50
C LYS A 86 6.57 -14.44 -23.72
N ASN A 87 5.75 -13.39 -23.65
CA ASN A 87 5.48 -12.49 -24.76
C ASN A 87 6.40 -11.26 -24.78
N ARG A 88 7.27 -11.10 -23.77
CA ARG A 88 8.22 -9.98 -23.72
C ARG A 88 9.45 -10.29 -24.58
N SER A 89 10.11 -9.24 -25.07
CA SER A 89 11.39 -9.39 -25.76
C SER A 89 12.45 -10.00 -24.84
N VAL A 90 13.41 -10.75 -25.41
CA VAL A 90 14.53 -11.34 -24.65
C VAL A 90 15.28 -10.29 -23.85
N GLU A 91 15.50 -9.10 -24.43
CA GLU A 91 16.14 -7.99 -23.74
C GLU A 91 15.36 -7.56 -22.48
N THR A 92 14.02 -7.48 -22.58
CA THR A 92 13.17 -7.13 -21.43
C THR A 92 13.22 -8.22 -20.36
N GLN A 93 13.16 -9.49 -20.77
CA GLN A 93 13.27 -10.63 -19.84
C GLN A 93 14.62 -10.60 -19.10
N GLN A 94 15.72 -10.31 -19.81
CA GLN A 94 17.06 -10.19 -19.23
C GLN A 94 17.16 -9.02 -18.24
N LYS A 95 16.56 -7.87 -18.56
CA LYS A 95 16.50 -6.72 -17.65
C LYS A 95 15.74 -7.06 -16.36
N ILE A 96 14.58 -7.73 -16.48
CA ILE A 96 13.79 -8.18 -15.33
C ILE A 96 14.60 -9.19 -14.49
N ALA A 97 15.18 -10.22 -15.12
CA ALA A 97 15.96 -11.22 -14.42
C ALA A 97 17.17 -10.62 -13.68
N LYS A 98 17.87 -9.67 -14.32
CA LYS A 98 18.99 -8.95 -13.70
C LYS A 98 18.55 -8.15 -12.47
N GLU A 99 17.36 -7.56 -12.49
CA GLU A 99 16.87 -6.80 -11.33
C GLU A 99 16.42 -7.72 -10.19
N LEU A 100 15.72 -8.81 -10.51
CA LEU A 100 15.31 -9.82 -9.52
C LEU A 100 16.51 -10.44 -8.81
N ALA A 101 17.58 -10.77 -9.55
CA ALA A 101 18.80 -11.34 -8.99
C ALA A 101 19.58 -10.42 -8.03
N LYS A 102 19.35 -9.10 -8.07
CA LYS A 102 19.96 -8.16 -7.09
C LYS A 102 19.17 -8.08 -5.79
N SER A 103 17.90 -8.49 -5.83
CA SER A 103 16.92 -8.32 -4.76
C SER A 103 16.70 -9.60 -3.95
N GLU A 104 17.38 -10.70 -4.31
CA GLU A 104 17.47 -11.94 -3.53
C GLU A 104 18.38 -11.82 -2.30
#